data_AF-A0A179RX95-F1
#
_entry.id   AF-A0A179RX95-F1
#
_cell.length_a   1.000
_cell.length_b   1.000
_cell.length_c   1.000
_cell.angle_alpha   90.00
_cell.angle_beta   90.00
_cell.angle_gamma   90.00
#
_symmetry.space_group_name_H-M   'P 1'
#
loop_
_entity.id
_entity.type
_entity.pdbx_description
1 polymer ?
#
loop_
_entity_poly.entity_id
_entity_poly.type
_entity_poly.pdbx_seq_one_letter_code
_entity_poly.pdbx_strand_id
1 'polypeptide(L)'
;MPVAEGEAERDGMTREHAAAGQAALMLVESLMLALIERGTIPAVELIDAVETVIETKRRIAADGHEPETARLAAGMLATIANSLAAAGTGTPD
;
A
#
# COMPACT_ATOMS: atom_id res chain seq x y z
N MET A 1 25.03 -23.08 -23.38
CA MET A 1 25.06 -22.20 -22.18
C MET A 1 23.63 -21.96 -21.75
N PRO A 2 23.16 -22.53 -20.61
CA PRO A 2 21.79 -22.37 -20.12
C PRO A 2 21.75 -21.35 -18.97
N VAL A 3 21.83 -20.06 -19.29
CA VAL A 3 21.69 -18.96 -18.32
C VAL A 3 20.44 -18.11 -18.58
N ALA A 4 19.93 -18.11 -19.81
CA ALA A 4 18.80 -17.26 -20.21
C ALA A 4 17.44 -17.68 -19.63
N GLU A 5 17.23 -18.97 -19.36
CA GLU A 5 15.92 -19.48 -18.89
C GLU A 5 15.65 -19.11 -17.42
N GLY A 6 16.67 -19.16 -16.55
CA GLY A 6 16.52 -18.83 -15.13
C GLY A 6 16.43 -17.33 -14.81
N GLU A 7 16.90 -16.46 -15.71
CA GLU A 7 16.79 -15.00 -15.57
C GLU A 7 15.40 -14.50 -16.01
N ALA A 8 14.85 -15.07 -17.09
CA ALA A 8 13.51 -14.73 -17.59
C ALA A 8 12.40 -15.17 -16.61
N GLU A 9 12.54 -16.32 -15.96
CA GLU A 9 11.57 -16.82 -14.98
C GLU A 9 11.57 -15.98 -13.68
N ARG A 10 12.74 -15.51 -13.23
CA ARG A 10 12.87 -14.60 -12.07
C ARG A 10 12.29 -13.21 -12.37
N ASP A 11 12.49 -12.69 -13.58
CA ASP A 11 11.89 -11.42 -14.03
C ASP A 11 10.35 -11.55 -14.14
N GLY A 12 9.84 -12.65 -14.70
CA GLY A 12 8.41 -12.96 -14.76
C GLY A 12 7.76 -13.00 -13.36
N MET A 13 8.36 -13.73 -12.42
CA MET A 13 7.89 -13.81 -11.03
C MET A 13 7.91 -12.43 -10.33
N THR A 14 8.90 -11.59 -10.63
CA THR A 14 8.98 -10.23 -10.08
C THR A 14 7.86 -9.34 -10.62
N ARG A 15 7.52 -9.46 -11.91
CA ARG A 15 6.41 -8.70 -12.53
C ARG A 15 5.05 -9.16 -12.04
N GLU A 16 4.84 -10.46 -11.87
CA GLU A 16 3.59 -11.01 -11.32
C GLU A 16 3.36 -10.53 -9.88
N HIS A 17 4.39 -10.58 -9.02
CA HIS A 17 4.31 -10.04 -7.68
C HIS A 17 4.05 -8.53 -7.66
N ALA A 18 4.69 -7.76 -8.55
CA ALA A 18 4.43 -6.33 -8.68
C ALA A 18 2.98 -6.04 -9.11
N ALA A 19 2.47 -6.79 -10.11
CA ALA A 19 1.09 -6.67 -10.58
C ALA A 19 0.08 -7.03 -9.48
N ALA A 20 0.32 -8.13 -8.75
CA ALA A 20 -0.50 -8.54 -7.62
C ALA A 20 -0.50 -7.48 -6.51
N GLY A 21 0.66 -6.91 -6.19
CA GLY A 21 0.80 -5.81 -5.22
C GLY A 21 0.01 -4.57 -5.63
N GLN A 22 0.11 -4.16 -6.90
CA GLN A 22 -0.66 -3.03 -7.42
C GLN A 22 -2.17 -3.28 -7.39
N ALA A 23 -2.62 -4.46 -7.83
CA ALA A 23 -4.03 -4.83 -7.81
C ALA A 23 -4.59 -4.85 -6.38
N ALA A 24 -3.83 -5.41 -5.42
CA ALA A 24 -4.22 -5.42 -4.01
C ALA A 24 -4.31 -4.01 -3.43
N LEU A 25 -3.33 -3.14 -3.75
CA LEU A 25 -3.32 -1.76 -3.28
C LEU A 25 -4.54 -0.98 -3.78
N MET A 26 -4.83 -1.07 -5.09
CA MET A 26 -5.98 -0.40 -5.70
C MET A 26 -7.31 -0.93 -5.16
N LEU A 27 -7.41 -2.25 -4.94
CA LEU A 27 -8.63 -2.86 -4.38
C LEU A 27 -8.90 -2.38 -2.95
N VAL A 28 -7.87 -2.34 -2.11
CA VAL A 28 -7.98 -1.87 -0.72
C VAL A 28 -8.33 -0.38 -0.67
N GLU A 29 -7.66 0.46 -1.48
CA GLU A 29 -7.96 1.88 -1.57
C GLU A 29 -9.43 2.11 -2.00
N SER A 30 -9.87 1.44 -3.07
CA SER A 30 -11.25 1.55 -3.56
C SER A 30 -12.27 1.14 -2.50
N LEU A 31 -11.98 0.08 -1.74
CA LEU A 31 -12.84 -0.37 -0.64
C LEU A 31 -12.90 0.67 0.48
N MET A 32 -11.77 1.23 0.90
CA MET A 32 -11.71 2.26 1.94
C MET A 32 -12.50 3.50 1.54
N LEU A 33 -12.34 3.98 0.30
CA LEU A 33 -13.11 5.11 -0.23
C LEU A 33 -14.62 4.81 -0.24
N ALA A 34 -15.04 3.61 -0.68
CA ALA A 34 -16.45 3.22 -0.67
C ALA A 34 -17.05 3.16 0.74
N LEU A 35 -16.25 2.82 1.76
CA LEU A 35 -16.69 2.82 3.17
C LEU A 35 -16.86 4.24 3.71
N ILE A 36 -15.98 5.17 3.30
CA ILE A 36 -16.09 6.60 3.62
C ILE A 36 -17.33 7.20 2.95
N GLU A 37 -17.51 6.99 1.66
CA GLU A 37 -18.66 7.52 0.90
C GLU A 37 -20.01 7.05 1.46
N ARG A 38 -20.05 5.84 2.01
CA ARG A 38 -21.25 5.29 2.67
C ARG A 38 -21.43 5.75 4.12
N GLY A 39 -20.48 6.50 4.66
CA GLY A 39 -20.46 6.93 6.06
C GLY A 39 -20.29 5.79 7.06
N THR A 40 -19.79 4.62 6.62
CA THR A 40 -19.63 3.44 7.48
C THR A 40 -18.45 3.60 8.43
N ILE A 41 -17.36 4.21 7.96
CA ILE A 41 -16.16 4.47 8.75
C ILE A 41 -15.69 5.91 8.45
N PRO A 42 -15.45 6.74 9.47
CA PRO A 42 -14.88 8.08 9.27
C PRO A 42 -13.51 8.02 8.60
N ALA A 43 -13.22 8.97 7.70
CA ALA A 43 -11.94 9.05 7.01
C ALA A 43 -10.75 9.12 7.99
N VAL A 44 -10.91 9.85 9.11
CA VAL A 44 -9.86 9.98 10.14
C VAL A 44 -9.46 8.63 10.75
N GLU A 45 -10.41 7.74 11.02
CA GLU A 45 -10.12 6.43 11.61
C GLU A 45 -9.32 5.54 10.64
N LEU A 46 -9.62 5.63 9.34
CA LEU A 46 -8.88 4.90 8.32
C LEU A 46 -7.47 5.48 8.12
N ILE A 47 -7.32 6.81 8.19
CA ILE A 47 -6.01 7.47 8.11
C ILE A 47 -5.13 7.03 9.29
N ASP A 48 -5.64 7.11 10.53
CA ASP A 48 -4.91 6.69 11.73
C ASP A 48 -4.45 5.22 11.67
N ALA A 49 -5.32 4.36 11.15
CA ALA A 49 -5.00 2.95 10.95
C ALA A 49 -3.86 2.77 9.94
N VAL A 50 -3.90 3.47 8.79
CA VAL A 50 -2.85 3.41 7.78
C VAL A 50 -1.53 3.99 8.30
N GLU A 51 -1.57 5.10 9.04
CA GLU A 51 -0.39 5.72 9.65
C GLU A 51 0.29 4.79 10.66
N THR A 52 -0.49 4.06 11.46
CA THR A 52 0.03 3.03 12.39
C THR A 52 0.81 1.95 11.64
N VAL A 53 0.32 1.52 10.48
CA VAL A 53 1.02 0.52 9.64
C VAL A 53 2.28 1.12 9.02
N ILE A 54 2.24 2.36 8.54
CA ILE A 54 3.41 3.08 8.01
C ILE A 54 4.52 3.15 9.07
N GLU A 55 4.17 3.55 10.30
CA GLU A 55 5.13 3.63 11.39
C GLU A 55 5.73 2.26 11.73
N THR A 56 4.90 1.22 11.73
CA THR A 56 5.36 -0.17 11.90
C THR A 56 6.36 -0.57 10.80
N LYS A 57 6.07 -0.25 9.54
CA LYS A 57 6.98 -0.54 8.41
C LYS A 57 8.29 0.25 8.50
N ARG A 58 8.24 1.51 8.93
CA ARG A 58 9.44 2.33 9.18
C ARG A 58 10.32 1.73 10.26
N ARG A 59 9.73 1.25 11.35
CA ARG A 59 10.45 0.56 12.43
C ARG A 59 11.11 -0.73 11.95
N ILE A 60 10.37 -1.58 11.24
CA ILE A 60 10.91 -2.81 10.62
C ILE A 60 12.13 -2.49 9.74
N ALA A 61 12.05 -1.42 8.94
CA ALA A 61 13.17 -0.98 8.12
C ALA A 61 14.37 -0.47 8.94
N ALA A 62 14.12 0.27 10.02
CA ALA A 62 15.15 0.76 10.93
C ALA A 62 15.86 -0.39 11.67
N ASP A 63 15.12 -1.45 11.99
CA ASP A 63 15.62 -2.67 12.62
C ASP A 63 16.39 -3.58 11.64
N GLY A 64 16.50 -3.20 10.35
CA GLY A 64 17.27 -3.93 9.34
C GLY A 64 16.56 -5.14 8.74
N HIS A 65 15.26 -5.33 9.01
CA HIS A 65 14.48 -6.43 8.45
C HIS A 65 13.89 -6.02 7.10
N GLU A 66 14.41 -6.62 6.01
CA GLU A 66 14.00 -6.31 4.63
C GLU A 66 13.80 -4.80 4.37
N PRO A 67 14.83 -3.96 4.64
CA PRO A 67 14.66 -2.52 4.77
C PRO A 67 14.17 -1.84 3.48
N GLU A 68 14.48 -2.40 2.32
CA GLU A 68 14.01 -1.91 1.02
C GLU A 68 12.52 -2.20 0.83
N THR A 69 12.08 -3.46 1.02
CA THR A 69 10.67 -3.86 0.97
C THR A 69 9.82 -3.05 1.96
N ALA A 70 10.30 -2.90 3.19
CA ALA A 70 9.59 -2.15 4.23
C ALA A 70 9.46 -0.65 3.90
N ARG A 71 10.50 -0.03 3.33
CA ARG A 71 10.44 1.36 2.85
C ARG A 71 9.49 1.54 1.67
N LEU A 72 9.54 0.63 0.69
CA LEU A 72 8.63 0.66 -0.46
C LEU A 72 7.17 0.53 -0.02
N ALA A 73 6.88 -0.42 0.87
CA ALA A 73 5.54 -0.60 1.44
C ALA A 73 5.06 0.65 2.18
N ALA A 74 5.91 1.27 3.01
CA ALA A 74 5.58 2.52 3.71
C ALA A 74 5.25 3.67 2.72
N GLY A 75 5.98 3.76 1.60
CA GLY A 75 5.70 4.73 0.54
C GLY A 75 4.35 4.52 -0.13
N MET A 76 4.02 3.27 -0.49
CA MET A 76 2.72 2.93 -1.09
C MET A 76 1.55 3.21 -0.14
N LEU A 77 1.71 2.90 1.15
CA LEU A 77 0.70 3.18 2.17
C LEU A 77 0.50 4.69 2.38
N ALA A 78 1.56 5.49 2.27
CA ALA A 78 1.44 6.95 2.35
C ALA A 78 0.59 7.53 1.20
N THR A 79 0.65 6.93 0.00
CA THR A 79 -0.25 7.30 -1.10
C THR A 79 -1.71 7.08 -0.74
N ILE A 80 -2.04 5.95 -0.10
CA ILE A 80 -3.41 5.68 0.38
C ILE A 80 -3.82 6.72 1.43
N ALA A 81 -3.00 6.98 2.45
CA ALA A 81 -3.33 7.96 3.49
C ALA A 81 -3.66 9.34 2.91
N ASN A 82 -2.88 9.80 1.91
CA ASN A 82 -3.14 11.05 1.21
C ASN A 82 -4.46 11.04 0.43
N SER A 83 -4.79 9.93 -0.23
CA SER A 83 -6.05 9.74 -0.96
C SER A 83 -7.26 9.81 -0.01
N LEU A 84 -7.17 9.14 1.14
CA LEU A 84 -8.20 9.18 2.18
C LEU A 84 -8.37 10.57 2.79
N ALA A 85 -7.27 11.29 3.04
CA ALA A 85 -7.31 12.66 3.52
C ALA A 85 -8.04 13.59 2.54
N ALA A 86 -7.78 13.44 1.24
CA ALA A 86 -8.50 14.18 0.20
C ALA A 86 -10.01 13.87 0.22
N ALA A 87 -10.39 12.59 0.33
CA ALA A 87 -11.80 12.17 0.39
C ALA A 87 -12.51 12.70 1.65
N GLY A 88 -11.83 12.72 2.79
CA GLY A 88 -12.38 13.22 4.06
C GLY A 88 -12.66 14.72 4.08
N THR A 89 -11.96 15.52 3.28
CA THR A 89 -12.22 16.98 3.15
C THR A 89 -13.38 17.31 2.22
N GLY A 90 -13.85 16.34 1.43
CA GLY A 90 -14.87 16.53 0.39
C GLY A 90 -16.30 16.22 0.81
N THR A 91 -16.56 15.83 2.06
CA THR A 91 -17.92 15.56 2.56
C THR A 91 -18.54 16.86 3.10
N PRO A 92 -19.55 17.45 2.41
CA PRO A 92 -20.35 18.52 3.01
C PRO A 92 -21.25 17.93 4.11
N ASP A 93 -21.38 18.66 5.23
CA ASP A 93 -22.32 18.43 6.35
C ASP A 93 -23.78 18.22 5.88
#